data_AF-A0A7C4V7T0-F1
#
_entry.id   AF-A0A7C4V7T0-F1
#
_cell.length_a   1.000
_cell.length_b   1.000
_cell.length_c   1.000
_cell.angle_alpha   90.00
_cell.angle_beta   90.00
_cell.angle_gamma   90.00
#
_symmetry.space_group_name_H-M   'P 1'
#
loop_
_entity.id
_entity.type
_entity.pdbx_description
1 polymer ?
#
loop_
_entity_poly.entity_id
_entity_poly.type
_entity_poly.pdbx_seq_one_letter_code
_entity_poly.pdbx_strand_id
1 'polypeptide(L)' 'RRAGIREVILPHQNEPDLRDIPRNLQRDMTFHFVENLDQALDLALVGGLHELEARAKRAKRARARRKKTQPAAQA' A
#
# COMPACT_ATOMS: atom_id res chain seq x y z
N ARG A 1 4.79 20.49 15.57
CA ARG A 1 5.21 20.61 14.14
C ARG A 1 4.41 19.57 13.35
N ARG A 2 3.60 19.97 12.35
CA ARG A 2 2.98 19.01 11.43
C ARG A 2 4.10 18.30 10.67
N ALA A 3 4.07 16.97 10.59
CA ALA A 3 5.12 16.15 9.96
C ALA A 3 5.12 16.21 8.42
N GLY A 4 4.44 17.19 7.81
CA GLY A 4 4.28 17.29 6.37
C GLY A 4 3.31 16.28 5.75
N ILE A 5 2.58 15.51 6.58
CA ILE A 5 1.57 14.56 6.12
C ILE A 5 0.35 15.33 5.62
N ARG A 6 -0.01 15.11 4.35
CA ARG A 6 -1.14 15.76 3.68
C ARG A 6 -2.31 14.82 3.41
N GLU A 7 -2.06 13.52 3.42
CA GLU A 7 -3.05 12.49 3.08
C GLU A 7 -3.05 11.41 4.14
N VAL A 8 -4.23 10.94 4.52
CA VAL A 8 -4.43 9.92 5.54
C VAL A 8 -5.48 8.92 5.06
N ILE A 9 -5.17 7.64 5.18
CA ILE A 9 -6.09 6.53 4.90
C ILE A 9 -6.61 6.02 6.25
N LEU A 10 -7.93 5.92 6.40
CA LEU A 10 -8.63 5.52 7.62
C LEU A 10 -9.70 4.47 7.31
N PRO A 11 -10.05 3.58 8.25
CA PRO A 11 -11.25 2.76 8.12
C PRO A 11 -12.51 3.62 8.03
N HIS A 12 -13.50 3.20 7.24
CA HIS A 12 -14.79 3.89 7.15
C HIS A 12 -15.47 4.06 8.52
N GLN A 13 -15.29 3.09 9.42
CA GLN A 13 -15.83 3.13 10.78
C GLN A 13 -15.29 4.28 11.64
N ASN A 14 -14.15 4.88 11.26
CA ASN A 14 -13.54 6.02 11.96
C ASN A 14 -13.99 7.38 11.43
N GLU A 15 -14.84 7.44 10.38
CA GLU A 15 -15.37 8.70 9.89
C GLU A 15 -16.09 9.54 10.98
N PRO A 16 -16.89 8.95 11.88
CA PRO A 16 -17.54 9.72 12.95
C PRO A 16 -16.54 10.42 13.89
N ASP A 17 -15.37 9.83 14.12
CA ASP A 17 -14.33 10.34 15.03
C ASP A 17 -13.67 11.62 14.49
N LEU A 18 -13.78 11.90 13.18
CA LEU A 18 -13.26 13.15 12.60
C LEU A 18 -13.91 14.40 13.20
N ARG A 19 -15.12 14.28 13.77
CA ARG A 19 -15.81 15.41 14.41
C ARG A 19 -15.00 16.02 15.56
N ASP A 20 -14.14 15.24 16.19
CA ASP A 20 -13.28 15.65 17.30
C ASP A 20 -11.97 16.30 16.83
N ILE A 21 -11.66 16.23 15.52
CA ILE A 21 -10.48 16.86 14.94
C ILE A 21 -10.79 18.33 14.60
N PRO A 22 -9.97 19.30 15.03
CA PRO A 22 -10.12 20.71 14.67
C PRO A 22 -10.24 20.96 13.16
N ARG A 23 -11.20 21.79 12.73
CA ARG A 23 -11.47 22.06 11.30
C ARG A 23 -10.28 22.62 10.52
N ASN A 24 -9.39 23.34 11.19
CA ASN A 24 -8.17 23.85 10.57
C ASN A 24 -7.21 22.72 10.17
N LEU A 25 -7.20 21.60 10.91
CA LEU A 25 -6.43 20.41 10.54
C LEU A 25 -7.14 19.62 9.43
N GLN A 26 -8.47 19.51 9.50
CA GLN A 26 -9.23 18.81 8.46
C GLN A 26 -9.11 19.49 7.09
N ARG A 27 -9.05 20.82 7.06
CA ARG A 27 -8.92 21.58 5.80
C ARG A 27 -7.58 21.42 5.10
N ASP A 28 -6.52 21.15 5.86
CA ASP A 28 -5.16 21.03 5.33
C ASP A 28 -4.81 19.57 4.97
N MET A 29 -5.74 18.63 5.13
CA MET A 29 -5.52 17.19 4.96
C MET A 29 -6.61 16.53 4.12
N THR A 30 -6.22 15.54 3.32
CA THR A 30 -7.13 14.68 2.57
C THR A 30 -7.32 13.36 3.32
N PHE A 31 -8.57 13.00 3.58
CA PHE A 31 -8.92 11.73 4.22
C PHE A 31 -9.49 10.77 3.18
N HIS A 32 -8.95 9.56 3.16
CA HIS A 32 -9.42 8.46 2.33
C HIS A 32 -10.01 7.40 3.24
N PHE A 33 -11.31 7.16 3.14
CA PHE A 33 -11.99 6.13 3.94
C PHE A 33 -12.08 4.83 3.16
N VAL A 34 -11.67 3.74 3.80
CA VAL A 34 -11.63 2.41 3.17
C VAL A 34 -12.37 1.37 4.00
N GLU A 35 -12.96 0.40 3.32
CA GLU A 35 -13.66 -0.73 3.94
C GLU A 35 -12.74 -1.94 4.15
N ASN A 36 -11.66 -2.03 3.38
CA ASN A 36 -10.73 -3.16 3.41
C ASN A 36 -9.30 -2.76 3.07
N LEU A 37 -8.37 -3.68 3.31
CA LEU A 37 -6.94 -3.47 3.10
C LEU A 37 -6.58 -3.28 1.62
N ASP A 38 -7.30 -3.93 0.70
CA ASP A 38 -7.00 -3.87 -0.73
C ASP A 38 -7.15 -2.43 -1.25
N GLN A 39 -8.23 -1.75 -0.85
CA GLN A 39 -8.44 -0.32 -1.14
C GLN A 39 -7.31 0.56 -0.57
N ALA A 40 -6.83 0.25 0.64
CA ALA A 40 -5.71 0.99 1.23
C ALA A 40 -4.42 0.82 0.43
N LEU A 41 -4.15 -0.40 -0.06
CA LEU A 41 -2.98 -0.71 -0.88
C LEU A 41 -3.08 -0.08 -2.27
N ASP A 42 -4.28 0.02 -2.84
CA ASP A 42 -4.52 0.72 -4.10
C ASP A 42 -4.20 2.22 -4.00
N LEU A 43 -4.54 2.85 -2.87
CA LEU A 43 -4.26 4.27 -2.62
C LEU A 43 -2.80 4.54 -2.25
N ALA A 44 -2.18 3.65 -1.45
CA ALA A 44 -0.86 3.89 -0.87
C ALA A 44 0.31 3.54 -1.81
N LEU A 45 0.11 2.62 -2.76
CA LEU A 45 1.18 2.12 -3.62
C LEU A 45 1.12 2.71 -5.03
N VAL A 46 2.29 3.07 -5.56
CA VAL A 46 2.41 3.49 -6.96
C VAL A 46 2.05 2.32 -7.88
N GLY A 47 0.93 2.44 -8.59
CA GLY A 47 0.36 1.39 -9.45
C GLY A 47 -0.62 0.44 -8.75
N GLY A 48 -0.90 0.67 -7.46
CA GLY A 48 -1.88 -0.06 -6.67
C GLY A 48 -1.52 -1.52 -6.36
N LEU A 49 -2.49 -2.23 -5.79
CA LEU A 49 -2.39 -3.63 -5.40
C LEU A 49 -2.05 -4.53 -6.59
N HIS A 50 -2.66 -4.25 -7.76
CA HIS A 50 -2.43 -5.03 -8.97
C HIS A 50 -0.95 -5.02 -9.41
N GLU A 51 -0.28 -3.86 -9.39
CA GLU A 51 1.14 -3.80 -9.71
C GLU A 51 2.02 -4.49 -8.67
N LEU A 52 1.67 -4.38 -7.38
CA LEU A 52 2.35 -5.12 -6.32
C LEU A 52 2.33 -6.63 -6.60
N GLU A 53 1.15 -7.17 -6.90
CA GLU A 53 1.00 -8.59 -7.24
C GLU A 53 1.76 -8.97 -8.50
N ALA A 54 1.70 -8.14 -9.55
CA ALA A 54 2.37 -8.39 -10.80
C ALA A 54 3.90 -8.46 -10.60
N ARG A 55 4.46 -7.55 -9.79
CA ARG A 55 5.88 -7.57 -9.39
C ARG A 55 6.24 -8.84 -8.63
N ALA A 56 5.42 -9.25 -7.67
CA ALA A 56 5.65 -10.48 -6.90
C ALA A 56 5.62 -11.73 -7.80
N LYS A 57 4.66 -11.82 -8.73
CA LYS A 57 4.55 -12.89 -9.72
C LYS A 57 5.80 -12.94 -10.62
N ARG A 58 6.28 -11.79 -11.11
CA ARG A 58 7.52 -11.69 -11.91
C ARG A 58 8.76 -12.15 -11.11
N ALA A 59 8.91 -11.71 -9.87
CA ALA A 59 10.02 -12.09 -8.99
C ALA A 59 10.05 -13.60 -8.71
N LYS A 60 8.89 -14.21 -8.44
CA LYS A 60 8.74 -15.66 -8.22
C LYS A 60 9.18 -16.45 -9.47
N ARG A 61 8.74 -16.03 -10.66
CA ARG A 61 9.14 -16.65 -11.95
C ARG A 61 10.65 -16.55 -12.20
N ALA A 62 11.26 -15.39 -11.92
CA ALA A 62 12.70 -15.21 -12.08
C ALA A 62 13.51 -16.13 -11.14
N ARG A 63 13.10 -16.26 -9.87
CA ARG A 63 13.75 -17.17 -8.90
C ARG A 63 13.63 -18.64 -9.31
N ALA A 64 12.46 -19.05 -9.81
CA ALA A 64 12.25 -20.42 -10.30
C ALA A 64 13.13 -20.74 -11.52
N ARG A 65 13.29 -19.78 -12.45
CA ARG A 65 14.18 -19.94 -13.61
C ARG A 65 15.63 -20.12 -13.18
N ARG A 66 16.16 -19.24 -12.30
CA ARG A 66 17.53 -19.34 -11.77
C ARG A 66 17.84 -20.69 -11.11
N LYS A 67 16.89 -21.24 -10.33
CA LYS A 67 17.04 -22.58 -9.73
C LYS A 67 17.13 -23.71 -10.75
N LYS A 68 16.51 -23.57 -11.93
CA LYS A 68 16.57 -24.56 -13.01
C LYS A 68 17.85 -24.46 -13.85
N THR A 69 18.48 -23.29 -13.92
CA THR A 69 19.69 -23.04 -14.75
C THR A 69 21.00 -23.20 -14.00
N GLN A 70 20.98 -23.52 -12.70
CA GLN A 70 22.16 -24.02 -11.98
C GLN A 70 22.17 -25.55 -12.06
N PRO A 71 22.85 -26.18 -13.03
CA PRO A 71 23.16 -27.59 -12.92
C PRO A 71 24.17 -27.76 -11.77
N ALA A 72 24.16 -28.94 -11.15
CA ALA A 72 25.07 -29.33 -10.08
C ALA A 72 26.53 -29.13 -10.50
N ALA A 73 27.13 -28.00 -10.13
CA ALA A 73 28.58 -27.86 -10.07
C ALA A 73 29.01 -28.40 -8.71
N GLN A 74 29.00 -29.72 -8.56
CA GLN A 74 29.66 -30.48 -7.50
C GLN A 74 29.45 -31.98 -7.73
N ALA A 75 30.38 -32.60 -8.45
CA ALA A 75 30.90 -33.96 -8.24
C ALA A 75 32.13 -34.12 -9.15
#